data_AF-A0A7W0TJU1-F1
#
_entry.id   AF-A0A7W0TJU1-F1
#
_cell.length_a   1.000
_cell.length_b   1.000
_cell.length_c   1.000
_cell.angle_alpha   90.00
_cell.angle_beta   90.00
_cell.angle_gamma   90.00
#
_symmetry.space_group_name_H-M   'P 1'
#
loop_
_entity.id
_entity.type
_entity.pdbx_description
1 polymer ?
#
loop_
_entity_poly.entity_id
_entity_poly.type
_entity_poly.pdbx_seq_one_letter_code
_entity_poly.pdbx_strand_id
1 'polypeptide(L)'
;DFNRIDWNTEGTAMLQDAIWANTEKLEGDKAYQDQTVKFLEASFKGWIYCRDNAEKCRDIVVAKGSKLGASHQLWQMNEINKLIWPSPEGIGLVDEAAWDQTVQVARETKNAEGATVITKAPEGLAYTNDYAEKAVAALEADGEDPKGADFEPITVELKAGGA
;
A
#
# COMPACT_ATOMS: atom_id res chain seq x y z
N ASP A 1 -20.94 -14.02 18.46
CA ASP A 1 -21.33 -13.15 17.35
C ASP A 1 -20.24 -12.12 17.15
N PHE A 2 -19.63 -12.06 15.97
CA PHE A 2 -18.54 -11.12 15.68
C PHE A 2 -19.11 -10.01 14.81
N ASN A 3 -19.22 -8.81 15.35
CA ASN A 3 -19.57 -7.65 14.56
C ASN A 3 -18.34 -7.20 13.78
N ARG A 4 -18.42 -7.20 12.45
CA ARG A 4 -17.42 -6.58 11.58
C ARG A 4 -17.83 -5.13 11.36
N ILE A 5 -16.96 -4.20 11.72
CA ILE A 5 -17.10 -2.78 11.37
C ILE A 5 -16.28 -2.55 10.11
N ASP A 6 -16.89 -1.98 9.08
CA ASP A 6 -16.20 -1.59 7.87
C ASP A 6 -16.05 -0.07 7.83
N TRP A 7 -14.83 0.41 8.03
CA TRP A 7 -14.53 1.84 8.10
C TRP A 7 -14.87 2.60 6.81
N ASN A 8 -14.95 1.91 5.66
CA ASN A 8 -15.43 2.51 4.43
C ASN A 8 -16.93 2.81 4.51
N THR A 9 -17.71 1.87 5.04
CA THR A 9 -19.16 2.08 5.29
C THR A 9 -19.40 3.16 6.34
N GLU A 10 -18.55 3.22 7.37
CA GLU A 10 -18.61 4.27 8.40
C GLU A 10 -18.08 5.63 7.91
N GLY A 11 -17.52 5.72 6.69
CA GLY A 11 -16.99 6.96 6.11
C GLY A 11 -15.78 7.54 6.83
N THR A 12 -15.02 6.71 7.55
CA THR A 12 -13.86 7.12 8.36
C THR A 12 -12.57 6.42 7.97
N ALA A 13 -12.59 5.61 6.92
CA ALA A 13 -11.37 5.04 6.36
C ALA A 13 -10.46 6.13 5.78
N MET A 14 -9.15 5.92 5.89
CA MET A 14 -8.12 6.80 5.39
C MET A 14 -7.03 5.98 4.69
N LEU A 15 -6.37 6.56 3.69
CA LEU A 15 -5.12 6.05 3.17
C LEU A 15 -4.06 6.07 4.28
N GLN A 16 -3.27 4.99 4.39
CA GLN A 16 -2.36 4.79 5.52
C GLN A 16 -0.90 4.83 5.09
N ASP A 17 -0.44 3.78 4.40
CA ASP A 17 0.96 3.62 4.02
C ASP A 17 1.25 4.28 2.66
N ALA A 18 2.35 5.03 2.59
CA ALA A 18 2.75 5.76 1.39
C ALA A 18 4.27 5.76 1.21
N ILE A 19 4.70 5.81 -0.06
CA ILE A 19 6.09 6.11 -0.44
C ILE A 19 6.22 7.61 -0.62
N TRP A 20 7.13 8.22 0.14
CA TRP A 20 7.35 9.67 0.10
C TRP A 20 8.60 10.01 -0.72
N ALA A 21 8.52 11.09 -1.48
CA ALA A 21 9.62 11.61 -2.29
C ALA A 21 9.73 13.14 -2.14
N ASN A 22 10.92 13.68 -2.42
CA ASN A 22 11.17 15.12 -2.33
C ASN A 22 10.54 15.86 -3.53
N THR A 23 9.59 16.75 -3.28
CA THR A 23 8.86 17.51 -4.31
C THR A 23 9.77 18.36 -5.20
N GLU A 24 10.72 19.12 -4.63
CA GLU A 24 11.63 19.98 -5.41
C GLU A 24 12.45 19.17 -6.42
N LYS A 25 12.89 17.97 -6.03
CA LYS A 25 13.60 17.06 -6.93
C LYS A 25 12.69 16.46 -7.99
N LEU A 26 11.45 16.09 -7.63
CA LEU A 26 10.47 15.61 -8.60
C LEU A 26 10.12 16.69 -9.63
N GLU A 27 10.14 17.97 -9.28
CA GLU A 27 9.87 19.06 -10.22
C GLU A 27 11.08 19.42 -11.10
N GLY A 28 12.29 19.36 -10.54
CA GLY A 28 13.49 19.93 -11.18
C GLY A 28 14.54 18.95 -11.70
N ASP A 29 14.55 17.69 -11.26
CA ASP A 29 15.65 16.75 -11.52
C ASP A 29 15.16 15.50 -12.29
N LYS A 30 15.42 15.49 -13.60
CA LYS A 30 15.07 14.35 -14.48
C LYS A 30 15.72 13.04 -14.06
N ALA A 31 16.95 13.06 -13.54
CA ALA A 31 17.61 11.83 -13.09
C ALA A 31 16.94 11.28 -11.83
N TYR A 32 16.47 12.16 -10.93
CA TYR A 32 15.68 11.77 -9.78
C TYR A 32 14.32 11.20 -10.18
N GLN A 33 13.62 11.84 -11.13
CA GLN A 33 12.37 11.31 -11.70
C GLN A 33 12.54 9.89 -12.26
N ASP A 34 13.57 9.67 -13.08
CA ASP A 34 13.88 8.35 -13.65
C ASP A 34 14.20 7.32 -12.55
N GLN A 35 14.92 7.74 -11.50
CA GLN A 35 15.21 6.89 -10.36
C GLN A 35 13.94 6.56 -9.54
N THR A 36 13.02 7.51 -9.40
CA THR A 36 11.72 7.28 -8.74
C THR A 36 10.92 6.22 -9.49
N VAL A 37 10.80 6.30 -10.81
CA VAL A 37 10.10 5.27 -11.60
C VAL A 37 10.72 3.90 -11.39
N LYS A 38 12.05 3.78 -11.51
CA LYS A 38 12.77 2.50 -11.31
C LYS A 38 12.61 1.95 -9.90
N PHE A 39 12.59 2.82 -8.89
CA PHE A 39 12.38 2.41 -7.51
C PHE A 39 10.96 1.86 -7.29
N LEU A 40 9.95 2.52 -7.86
CA LEU A 40 8.56 2.08 -7.79
C LEU A 40 8.39 0.76 -8.53
N GLU A 41 8.89 0.65 -9.76
CA GLU A 41 8.86 -0.57 -10.56
C GLU A 41 9.48 -1.76 -9.80
N ALA A 42 10.67 -1.59 -9.22
CA ALA A 42 11.32 -2.63 -8.43
C ALA A 42 10.54 -3.00 -7.15
N SER A 43 9.94 -2.01 -6.48
CA SER A 43 9.13 -2.23 -5.27
C SER A 43 7.85 -3.00 -5.60
N PHE A 44 7.14 -2.57 -6.64
CA PHE A 44 5.91 -3.18 -7.13
C PHE A 44 6.16 -4.61 -7.61
N LYS A 45 7.27 -4.85 -8.32
CA LYS A 45 7.71 -6.21 -8.69
C LYS A 45 7.95 -7.09 -7.46
N GLY A 46 8.52 -6.55 -6.39
CA GLY A 46 8.66 -7.25 -5.12
C GLY A 46 7.32 -7.59 -4.47
N TRP A 47 6.35 -6.68 -4.52
CA TRP A 47 5.00 -6.90 -4.00
C TRP A 47 4.23 -7.95 -4.80
N ILE A 48 4.29 -7.89 -6.14
CA ILE A 48 3.77 -8.92 -7.06
C ILE A 48 4.41 -10.28 -6.72
N TYR A 49 5.74 -10.33 -6.56
CA TYR A 49 6.40 -11.57 -6.17
C TYR A 49 5.89 -12.12 -4.83
N CYS A 50 5.66 -11.25 -3.84
CA CYS A 50 5.15 -11.66 -2.53
C CYS A 50 3.68 -12.06 -2.51
N ARG A 51 2.86 -11.52 -3.42
CA ARG A 51 1.51 -12.02 -3.71
C ARG A 51 1.57 -13.50 -4.07
N ASP A 52 2.43 -13.83 -5.03
CA ASP A 52 2.49 -15.17 -5.63
C ASP A 52 3.36 -16.15 -4.83
N ASN A 53 4.17 -15.63 -3.89
CA ASN A 53 5.17 -16.41 -3.13
C ASN A 53 5.17 -16.04 -1.64
N ALA A 54 3.99 -15.94 -1.02
CA ALA A 54 3.83 -15.50 0.38
C ALA A 54 4.76 -16.21 1.38
N GLU A 55 4.94 -17.53 1.25
CA GLU A 55 5.86 -18.31 2.10
C GLU A 55 7.33 -17.90 1.93
N LYS A 56 7.78 -17.68 0.69
CA LYS A 56 9.16 -17.24 0.44
C LYS A 56 9.37 -15.83 0.96
N CYS A 57 8.37 -14.95 0.85
CA CYS A 57 8.46 -13.61 1.41
C CYS A 57 8.47 -13.62 2.95
N ARG A 58 7.69 -14.49 3.60
CA ARG A 58 7.84 -14.78 5.03
C ARG A 58 9.28 -15.18 5.36
N ASP A 59 9.87 -16.12 4.62
CA ASP A 59 11.23 -16.61 4.90
C ASP A 59 12.27 -15.49 4.80
N ILE A 60 12.15 -14.61 3.80
CA ILE A 60 13.04 -13.45 3.66
C ILE A 60 12.97 -12.59 4.94
N VAL A 61 11.75 -12.26 5.41
CA VAL A 61 11.55 -11.40 6.58
C VAL A 61 12.03 -12.08 7.87
N VAL A 62 11.71 -13.35 8.07
CA VAL A 62 12.15 -14.13 9.24
C VAL A 62 13.68 -14.24 9.27
N ALA A 63 14.32 -14.52 8.14
CA ALA A 63 15.78 -14.60 8.04
C ALA A 63 16.49 -13.27 8.34
N LYS A 64 15.80 -12.12 8.21
CA LYS A 64 16.31 -10.80 8.61
C LYS A 64 16.12 -10.48 10.09
N GLY A 65 15.65 -11.44 10.89
CA GLY A 65 15.56 -11.30 12.35
C GLY A 65 14.22 -10.72 12.79
N SER A 66 13.12 -11.17 12.17
CA SER A 66 11.78 -10.78 12.62
C SER A 66 11.55 -11.11 14.09
N LYS A 67 10.93 -10.18 14.82
CA LYS A 67 10.47 -10.41 16.20
C LYS A 67 9.20 -11.26 16.26
N LEU A 68 8.48 -11.37 15.15
CA LEU A 68 7.29 -12.22 15.03
C LEU A 68 7.72 -13.58 14.49
N GLY A 69 7.09 -14.65 14.99
CA GLY A 69 7.36 -16.00 14.50
C GLY A 69 6.86 -16.22 13.07
N ALA A 70 7.24 -17.37 12.50
CA ALA A 70 7.02 -17.71 11.11
C ALA A 70 5.54 -17.81 10.71
N SER A 71 4.66 -18.44 11.51
CA SER A 71 3.23 -18.52 11.18
C SER A 71 2.55 -17.16 11.27
N HIS A 72 2.96 -16.29 12.22
CA HIS A 72 2.44 -14.93 12.29
C HIS A 72 2.87 -14.11 11.07
N GLN A 73 4.14 -14.16 10.69
CA GLN A 73 4.65 -13.46 9.51
C GLN A 73 3.94 -13.91 8.22
N LEU A 74 3.67 -15.22 8.08
CA LEU A 74 2.93 -15.74 6.94
C LEU A 74 1.48 -15.27 6.93
N TRP A 75 0.82 -15.29 8.09
CA TRP A 75 -0.53 -14.76 8.24
C TRP A 75 -0.58 -13.29 7.86
N GLN A 76 0.36 -12.48 8.37
CA GLN A 76 0.43 -11.05 8.07
C GLN A 76 0.62 -10.80 6.57
N MET A 77 1.53 -11.53 5.91
CA MET A 77 1.72 -11.45 4.46
C MET A 77 0.42 -11.78 3.70
N ASN A 78 -0.31 -12.81 4.12
CA ASN A 78 -1.58 -13.20 3.52
C ASN A 78 -2.67 -12.13 3.72
N GLU A 79 -2.78 -11.54 4.91
CA GLU A 79 -3.77 -10.48 5.17
C GLU A 79 -3.44 -9.19 4.42
N ILE A 80 -2.15 -8.81 4.34
CA ILE A 80 -1.71 -7.65 3.56
C ILE A 80 -2.05 -7.83 2.08
N ASN A 81 -1.82 -9.03 1.52
CA ASN A 81 -2.20 -9.29 0.13
C ASN A 81 -3.70 -9.11 -0.13
N LYS A 82 -4.59 -9.42 0.83
CA LYS A 82 -6.04 -9.16 0.69
C LYS A 82 -6.40 -7.68 0.68
N LEU A 83 -5.55 -6.82 1.26
CA LEU A 83 -5.75 -5.37 1.25
C LEU A 83 -5.29 -4.75 -0.06
N ILE A 84 -4.33 -5.38 -0.75
CA ILE A 84 -3.75 -4.89 -1.99
C ILE A 84 -4.47 -5.45 -3.22
N TRP A 85 -4.86 -6.73 -3.18
CA TRP A 85 -5.34 -7.48 -4.34
C TRP A 85 -6.82 -7.86 -4.22
N PRO A 86 -7.60 -7.75 -5.31
CA PRO A 86 -7.19 -7.21 -6.62
C PRO A 86 -6.97 -5.69 -6.59
N SER A 87 -6.06 -5.21 -7.43
CA SER A 87 -5.76 -3.79 -7.61
C SER A 87 -6.14 -3.38 -9.04
N PRO A 88 -7.43 -3.07 -9.32
CA PRO A 88 -7.94 -2.95 -10.69
C PRO A 88 -7.23 -1.87 -11.52
N GLU A 89 -6.86 -0.75 -10.88
CA GLU A 89 -6.13 0.35 -11.52
C GLU A 89 -4.62 0.09 -11.60
N GLY A 90 -4.12 -0.92 -10.89
CA GLY A 90 -2.70 -1.26 -10.77
C GLY A 90 -2.13 -0.91 -9.39
N ILE A 91 -1.19 -1.74 -8.93
CA ILE A 91 -0.60 -1.62 -7.61
C ILE A 91 0.09 -0.27 -7.38
N GLY A 92 -0.18 0.34 -6.23
CA GLY A 92 0.50 1.55 -5.76
C GLY A 92 -0.05 2.86 -6.33
N LEU A 93 -1.14 2.83 -7.09
CA LEU A 93 -1.87 4.03 -7.49
C LEU A 93 -2.77 4.53 -6.36
N VAL A 94 -2.80 5.85 -6.17
CA VAL A 94 -3.73 6.51 -5.26
C VAL A 94 -5.09 6.62 -5.93
N ASP A 95 -6.12 6.07 -5.28
CA ASP A 95 -7.52 6.28 -5.65
C ASP A 95 -7.98 7.68 -5.22
N GLU A 96 -8.54 8.44 -6.17
CA GLU A 96 -8.94 9.83 -5.95
C GLU A 96 -10.05 9.95 -4.91
N ALA A 97 -11.03 9.04 -4.91
CA ALA A 97 -12.12 9.07 -3.95
C ALA A 97 -11.64 8.75 -2.52
N ALA A 98 -10.72 7.79 -2.37
CA ALA A 98 -10.08 7.46 -1.10
C ALA A 98 -9.20 8.61 -0.60
N TRP A 99 -8.50 9.31 -1.50
CA TRP A 99 -7.77 10.53 -1.17
C TRP A 99 -8.69 11.63 -0.65
N ASP A 100 -9.78 11.92 -1.37
CA ASP A 100 -10.75 12.94 -0.99
C ASP A 100 -11.39 12.64 0.37
N GLN A 101 -11.77 11.38 0.61
CA GLN A 101 -12.26 10.95 1.93
C GLN A 101 -11.19 11.13 3.00
N THR A 102 -9.93 10.79 2.71
CA THR A 102 -8.81 10.99 3.64
C THR A 102 -8.65 12.46 4.03
N VAL A 103 -8.70 13.37 3.05
CA VAL A 103 -8.63 14.82 3.28
C VAL A 103 -9.85 15.30 4.07
N GLN A 104 -11.05 14.81 3.74
CA GLN A 104 -12.27 15.15 4.46
C GLN A 104 -12.17 14.74 5.93
N VAL A 105 -11.84 13.47 6.21
CA VAL A 105 -11.70 12.94 7.57
C VAL A 105 -10.67 13.75 8.35
N ALA A 106 -9.51 14.06 7.75
CA ALA A 106 -8.47 14.87 8.37
C ALA A 106 -8.91 16.32 8.70
N ARG A 107 -9.82 16.88 7.91
CA ARG A 107 -10.35 18.24 8.10
C ARG A 107 -11.53 18.33 9.05
N GLU A 108 -12.33 17.27 9.16
CA GLU A 108 -13.62 17.32 9.84
C GLU A 108 -13.62 16.58 11.17
N THR A 109 -12.80 15.54 11.31
CA THR A 109 -12.73 14.74 12.53
C THR A 109 -12.05 15.50 13.64
N LYS A 110 -12.79 15.73 14.73
CA LYS A 110 -12.30 16.46 15.90
C LYS A 110 -11.79 15.50 16.97
N ASN A 111 -10.64 15.81 17.54
CA ASN A 111 -10.19 15.18 18.78
C ASN A 111 -11.03 15.66 19.99
N ALA A 112 -10.70 15.16 21.18
CA ALA A 112 -11.42 15.51 22.42
C ALA A 112 -11.37 17.01 22.74
N GLU A 113 -10.34 17.72 22.26
CA GLU A 113 -10.15 19.16 22.42
C GLU A 113 -10.81 19.99 21.31
N GLY A 114 -11.49 19.34 20.36
CA GLY A 114 -12.18 20.01 19.26
C GLY A 114 -11.30 20.39 18.06
N ALA A 115 -10.01 19.99 18.06
CA ALA A 115 -9.06 20.25 16.99
C ALA A 115 -9.11 19.16 15.90
N THR A 116 -8.83 19.54 14.67
CA THR A 116 -8.76 18.65 13.50
C THR A 116 -7.30 18.40 13.11
N VAL A 117 -7.03 17.37 12.29
CA VAL A 117 -5.66 17.04 11.86
C VAL A 117 -5.07 18.15 10.99
N ILE A 118 -5.85 18.65 10.03
CA ILE A 118 -5.49 19.78 9.18
C ILE A 118 -6.60 20.83 9.18
N THR A 119 -6.22 22.09 9.02
CA THR A 119 -7.14 23.25 9.02
C THR A 119 -7.40 23.82 7.62
N LYS A 120 -6.62 23.38 6.63
CA LYS A 120 -6.73 23.75 5.22
C LYS A 120 -6.62 22.50 4.35
N ALA A 121 -7.13 22.58 3.12
CA ALA A 121 -6.91 21.52 2.13
C ALA A 121 -5.41 21.41 1.81
N PRO A 122 -4.91 20.20 1.46
CA PRO A 122 -3.57 20.06 0.94
C PRO A 122 -3.38 20.92 -0.32
N GLU A 123 -2.24 21.59 -0.42
CA GLU A 123 -1.86 22.43 -1.57
C GLU A 123 -0.71 21.76 -2.32
N GLY A 124 -0.56 22.06 -3.62
CA GLY A 124 0.53 21.53 -4.44
C GLY A 124 0.47 20.01 -4.64
N LEU A 125 1.64 19.39 -4.78
CA LEU A 125 1.80 17.95 -5.01
C LEU A 125 1.76 17.16 -3.69
N ALA A 126 0.61 17.18 -3.01
CA ALA A 126 0.39 16.36 -1.81
C ALA A 126 0.41 14.85 -2.12
N TYR A 127 0.05 14.47 -3.35
CA TYR A 127 0.32 13.16 -3.96
C TYR A 127 0.48 13.32 -5.48
N THR A 128 0.97 12.28 -6.16
CA THR A 128 1.00 12.17 -7.63
C THR A 128 1.01 10.70 -8.03
N ASN A 129 0.29 10.36 -9.10
CA ASN A 129 0.30 9.03 -9.69
C ASN A 129 1.27 8.91 -10.88
N ASP A 130 1.78 10.02 -11.43
CA ASP A 130 2.56 10.08 -12.67
C ASP A 130 3.73 9.08 -12.74
N TYR A 131 4.43 8.89 -11.62
CA TYR A 131 5.59 8.00 -11.55
C TYR A 131 5.18 6.54 -11.31
N ALA A 132 4.12 6.32 -10.55
CA ALA A 132 3.57 4.99 -10.29
C ALA A 132 2.88 4.43 -11.55
N GLU A 133 2.15 5.25 -12.30
CA GLU A 133 1.57 4.88 -13.60
C GLU A 133 2.64 4.45 -14.60
N LYS A 134 3.76 5.17 -14.68
CA LYS A 134 4.90 4.78 -15.53
C LYS A 134 5.48 3.43 -15.10
N ALA A 135 5.59 3.19 -13.79
CA ALA A 135 6.09 1.93 -13.26
C ALA A 135 5.13 0.77 -13.54
N VAL A 136 3.82 0.96 -13.34
CA VAL A 136 2.77 -0.01 -13.67
C VAL A 136 2.81 -0.34 -15.17
N ALA A 137 2.87 0.67 -16.04
CA ALA A 137 2.94 0.46 -17.48
C ALA A 137 4.22 -0.30 -17.91
N ALA A 138 5.36 -0.03 -17.26
CA ALA A 138 6.60 -0.78 -17.51
C ALA A 138 6.47 -2.25 -17.09
N LEU A 139 5.84 -2.53 -15.94
CA LEU A 139 5.58 -3.89 -15.48
C LEU A 139 4.64 -4.66 -16.41
N GLU A 140 3.55 -4.03 -16.88
CA GLU A 140 2.64 -4.64 -17.87
C GLU A 140 3.39 -4.95 -19.18
N ALA A 141 4.27 -4.04 -19.64
CA ALA A 141 5.08 -4.25 -20.83
C ALA A 141 6.10 -5.41 -20.68
N ASP A 142 6.59 -5.62 -19.47
CA ASP A 142 7.48 -6.74 -19.10
C ASP A 142 6.73 -8.07 -18.86
N GLY A 143 5.40 -8.06 -18.98
CA GLY A 143 4.55 -9.24 -18.80
C GLY A 143 4.28 -9.61 -17.34
N GLU A 144 4.53 -8.71 -16.41
CA GLU A 144 4.12 -8.83 -15.01
C GLU A 144 2.63 -8.50 -14.87
N ASP A 145 2.00 -8.95 -13.78
CA ASP A 145 0.60 -8.67 -13.47
C ASP A 145 0.48 -7.69 -12.28
N PRO A 146 0.46 -6.38 -12.51
CA PRO A 146 0.30 -5.39 -11.46
C PRO A 146 -1.14 -5.24 -10.95
N LYS A 147 -2.10 -6.03 -11.46
CA LYS A 147 -3.51 -5.96 -11.05
C LYS A 147 -3.95 -7.12 -10.17
N GLY A 148 -3.37 -8.31 -10.38
CA GLY A 148 -3.60 -9.46 -9.50
C GLY A 148 -5.06 -9.88 -9.43
N ALA A 149 -5.77 -9.83 -10.56
CA ALA A 149 -7.22 -10.06 -10.61
C ALA A 149 -7.60 -11.47 -10.10
N ASP A 150 -6.73 -12.44 -10.33
CA ASP A 150 -6.91 -13.85 -9.95
C ASP A 150 -6.29 -14.18 -8.57
N PHE A 151 -5.92 -13.19 -7.76
CA PHE A 151 -5.37 -13.43 -6.43
C PHE A 151 -6.37 -14.18 -5.55
N GLU A 152 -5.92 -15.30 -4.99
CA GLU A 152 -6.63 -16.01 -3.94
C GLU A 152 -5.74 -16.11 -2.68
N PRO A 153 -6.26 -15.79 -1.50
CA PRO A 153 -5.49 -15.93 -0.27
C PRO A 153 -5.27 -17.41 0.05
N ILE A 154 -4.14 -17.70 0.68
CA ILE A 154 -3.85 -19.05 1.17
C ILE A 154 -4.49 -19.29 2.53
N THR A 155 -4.70 -20.57 2.87
CA THR A 155 -5.02 -20.96 4.25
C THR A 155 -3.73 -20.96 5.08
N VAL A 156 -3.72 -20.20 6.17
CA VAL A 156 -2.58 -20.12 7.09
C VAL A 156 -2.94 -20.74 8.43
N GLU A 157 -2.17 -21.72 8.86
CA GLU A 157 -2.24 -22.25 10.23
C GLU A 157 -1.43 -21.37 11.18
N LEU A 158 -2.11 -20.66 12.08
CA LEU A 158 -1.48 -19.86 13.13
C LEU A 158 -1.07 -20.77 14.30
N LYS A 159 0.20 -20.70 14.70
CA LYS A 159 0.69 -21.40 15.89
C LYS A 159 0.71 -20.48 17.10
N ALA A 160 0.60 -21.06 18.30
CA ALA A 160 0.70 -20.31 19.54
C ALA A 160 2.01 -19.51 19.59
N GLY A 161 1.92 -18.21 19.92
CA GLY A 161 3.08 -17.31 19.91
C GLY A 161 3.62 -16.97 18.51
N GLY A 162 2.99 -17.43 17.43
CA GLY A 162 3.36 -17.14 16.05
C GLY A 162 4.45 -18.03 15.47
N ALA A 163 4.89 -19.09 16.17
CA ALA A 163 5.98 -19.99 15.74
C ALA A 163 5.75 -20.69 14.39
#